data_AF-A0AA37LZ04-F1
#
_entry.id   AF-A0AA37LZ04-F1
#
_cell.length_a   1.000
_cell.length_b   1.000
_cell.length_c   1.000
_cell.angle_alpha   90.00
_cell.angle_beta   90.00
_cell.angle_gamma   90.00
#
_symmetry.space_group_name_H-M   'P 1'
#
loop_
_entity.id
_entity.type
_entity.pdbx_description
1 polymer ?
#
loop_
_entity_poly.entity_id
_entity_poly.type
_entity_poly.pdbx_seq_one_letter_code
_entity_poly.pdbx_strand_id
1 'polypeptide(L)'
;MPFSERSCPVSGTTGGVCPVGANNSGYAQISDLSTLTTIQIPRGVDAEEWLRMRERKSINHVLYSKYPSTQQIDTVKSQAEMDAFNVNEQDLLAIALGAPARQVMLRAEEIGPQTGWRDGYLSTEHGFCPPDYDEAAGALARSPGRVWSDLCERMPGCVSRGRVRESIAAAPVIEGSEDVIPDQALWAAIVALGMLCSIYRFEQKYDGHDGVNATTNPTKLKLNCKMGDYLGEELVGIPLSIALPYFQVSRRMGRTLPHLTFVDQSSYNLKIKDSTSSYPYVARFDNIELRWPMFGERAEVAFLKGVAETSGPYYPLPQLLFAPFLKSGC
;
A
#
# COMPACT_ATOMS: atom_id res chain seq x y z
N MET A 1 43.39 17.16 2.08
CA MET A 1 42.73 18.22 2.89
C MET A 1 43.06 19.57 2.27
N PRO A 2 42.18 20.59 2.31
CA PRO A 2 40.79 20.60 2.78
C PRO A 2 39.80 21.23 1.77
N PHE A 3 38.53 21.18 2.21
CA PHE A 3 37.30 21.72 1.64
C PHE A 3 37.34 23.25 1.42
N SER A 4 36.57 23.73 0.45
CA SER A 4 36.17 25.15 0.36
C SER A 4 34.66 25.25 0.59
N GLU A 5 34.34 25.74 1.79
CA GLU A 5 33.04 26.25 2.20
C GLU A 5 32.67 27.47 1.37
N ARG A 6 31.42 27.56 0.91
CA ARG A 6 30.81 28.83 0.48
C ARG A 6 29.65 29.13 1.41
N SER A 7 29.94 30.00 2.35
CA SER A 7 29.04 30.58 3.35
C SER A 7 28.02 31.53 2.71
N CYS A 8 26.79 31.46 3.22
CA CYS A 8 25.72 32.43 2.99
C CYS A 8 26.06 33.78 3.67
N PRO A 9 25.67 34.92 3.09
CA PRO A 9 25.88 36.23 3.71
C PRO A 9 24.76 36.55 4.71
N VAL A 10 25.16 36.90 5.94
CA VAL A 10 24.32 37.49 6.98
C VAL A 10 24.75 38.95 7.17
N SER A 11 23.82 39.89 7.00
CA SER A 11 23.87 41.25 7.57
C SER A 11 22.89 41.25 8.75
N GLY A 12 23.33 41.34 10.02
CA GLY A 12 23.42 42.59 10.81
C GLY A 12 22.02 43.15 11.09
N THR A 13 21.43 43.09 12.30
CA THR A 13 21.83 43.83 13.51
C THR A 13 21.15 43.31 14.80
N THR A 14 21.96 43.20 15.88
CA THR A 14 21.73 43.49 17.32
C THR A 14 20.36 43.32 18.02
N GLY A 15 20.34 42.41 19.01
CA GLY A 15 19.81 42.66 20.35
C GLY A 15 18.39 42.17 20.68
N GLY A 16 18.27 41.06 21.42
CA GLY A 16 17.01 40.70 22.06
C GLY A 16 16.95 39.24 22.54
N VAL A 17 16.84 39.07 23.85
CA VAL A 17 16.62 37.81 24.58
C VAL A 17 15.43 37.04 24.01
N CYS A 18 15.59 35.72 23.78
CA CYS A 18 14.51 34.83 23.33
C CYS A 18 13.40 34.71 24.38
N PRO A 19 12.13 35.01 24.06
CA PRO A 19 10.99 34.60 24.86
C PRO A 19 10.42 33.28 24.36
N VAL A 20 10.18 32.37 25.30
CA VAL A 20 9.39 31.16 25.15
C VAL A 20 7.95 31.53 24.77
N GLY A 21 7.38 30.91 23.73
CA GLY A 21 5.97 31.07 23.38
C GLY A 21 5.56 30.40 22.06
N ALA A 22 5.01 29.20 22.18
CA ALA A 22 4.35 28.34 21.19
C ALA A 22 3.66 28.98 19.95
N ASN A 23 3.91 28.42 18.75
CA ASN A 23 2.88 27.69 18.00
C ASN A 23 3.42 26.89 16.79
N ASN A 24 2.76 25.77 16.55
CA ASN A 24 3.09 24.65 15.66
C ASN A 24 3.30 24.97 14.17
N SER A 25 4.31 24.32 13.58
CA SER A 25 4.24 23.59 12.30
C SER A 25 5.55 22.80 12.11
N GLY A 26 5.75 21.77 12.94
CA GLY A 26 6.94 20.92 12.88
C GLY A 26 6.73 19.73 11.95
N TYR A 27 7.37 19.73 10.79
CA TYR A 27 7.85 18.48 10.20
C TYR A 27 8.98 17.98 11.09
N ALA A 28 8.64 17.15 12.08
CA ALA A 28 9.64 16.43 12.85
C ALA A 28 10.21 15.34 11.95
N GLN A 29 11.49 15.46 11.60
CA GLN A 29 12.25 14.29 11.17
C GLN A 29 12.22 13.27 12.31
N ILE A 30 11.53 12.16 12.07
CA ILE A 30 11.54 11.00 12.97
C ILE A 30 12.88 10.29 12.72
N SER A 31 13.93 10.76 13.39
CA SER A 31 15.26 10.13 13.38
C SER A 31 15.45 9.16 14.54
N ASP A 32 14.43 8.94 15.37
CA ASP A 32 14.53 8.05 16.53
C ASP A 32 13.36 7.07 16.54
N LEU A 33 13.65 5.81 16.20
CA LEU A 33 12.70 4.70 16.14
C LEU A 33 12.13 4.34 17.52
N SER A 34 12.69 4.88 18.61
CA SER A 34 12.28 4.58 19.99
C SER A 34 11.02 5.29 20.47
N THR A 35 10.47 6.24 19.72
CA THR A 35 9.24 6.97 20.12
C THR A 35 7.97 6.46 19.45
N LEU A 36 8.06 5.60 18.43
CA LEU A 36 6.89 5.02 17.73
C LEU A 36 6.47 3.63 18.24
N THR A 37 7.18 3.07 19.21
CA THR A 37 6.84 1.77 19.79
C THR A 37 6.21 1.93 21.16
N THR A 38 4.88 1.77 21.24
CA THR A 38 4.15 1.63 22.53
C THR A 38 4.56 0.35 23.30
N ILE A 39 5.50 -0.44 22.76
CA ILE A 39 6.18 -1.55 23.42
C ILE A 39 7.68 -1.31 23.26
N GLN A 40 8.37 -0.93 24.33
CA GLN A 40 9.83 -0.79 24.33
C GLN A 40 10.48 -2.18 24.19
N ILE A 41 10.77 -2.61 22.96
CA ILE A 41 11.62 -3.77 22.71
C ILE A 41 13.06 -3.36 23.10
N PRO A 42 13.71 -4.08 24.04
CA PRO A 42 15.07 -3.72 24.46
C PRO A 42 16.05 -3.73 23.27
N ARG A 43 16.87 -2.68 23.16
CA ARG A 43 17.89 -2.56 22.10
C ARG A 43 18.87 -3.74 22.20
N GLY A 44 19.13 -4.39 21.07
CA GLY A 44 20.10 -5.49 20.97
C GLY A 44 19.52 -6.91 21.15
N VAL A 45 18.20 -7.04 21.25
CA VAL A 45 17.52 -8.35 21.27
C VAL A 45 16.89 -8.62 19.92
N ASP A 46 16.99 -9.84 19.43
CA ASP A 46 16.25 -10.30 18.25
C ASP A 46 14.74 -10.14 18.52
N ALA A 47 14.10 -9.27 17.74
CA ALA A 47 12.69 -8.95 17.90
C ALA A 47 11.80 -10.18 17.69
N GLU A 48 12.19 -11.07 16.78
CA GLU A 48 11.42 -12.29 16.50
C GLU A 48 11.50 -13.26 17.68
N GLU A 49 12.71 -13.55 18.18
CA GLU A 49 12.89 -14.40 19.36
C GLU A 49 12.28 -13.76 20.62
N TRP A 50 12.37 -12.43 20.79
CA TRP A 50 11.77 -11.74 21.93
C TRP A 50 10.23 -11.82 21.92
N LEU A 51 9.62 -11.67 20.75
CA LEU A 51 8.18 -11.86 20.57
C LEU A 51 7.79 -13.33 20.79
N ARG A 52 8.53 -14.29 20.20
CA ARG A 52 8.34 -15.73 20.41
C ARG A 52 8.48 -16.13 21.88
N MET A 53 9.43 -15.54 22.61
CA MET A 53 9.62 -15.80 24.04
C MET A 53 8.49 -15.22 24.90
N ARG A 54 7.89 -14.11 24.47
CA ARG A 54 6.70 -13.54 25.12
C ARG A 54 5.43 -14.34 24.79
N GLU A 55 5.38 -14.96 23.60
CA GLU A 55 4.37 -15.95 23.20
C GLU A 55 4.55 -17.29 23.95
N ARG A 56 5.79 -17.68 24.30
CA ARG A 56 6.14 -18.89 25.07
C ARG A 56 5.87 -18.77 26.57
N LYS A 57 4.65 -18.43 26.95
CA LYS A 57 4.15 -18.77 28.28
C LYS A 57 3.48 -20.13 28.21
N SER A 58 3.65 -20.98 29.23
CA SER A 58 2.88 -22.21 29.32
C SER A 58 1.38 -21.86 29.31
N ILE A 59 0.56 -22.65 28.63
CA ILE A 59 -0.90 -22.40 28.50
C ILE A 59 -1.49 -22.06 29.88
N ASN A 60 -1.12 -22.80 30.92
CA ASN A 60 -1.49 -22.55 32.32
C ASN A 60 -1.11 -21.16 32.86
N HIS A 61 0.00 -20.58 32.42
CA HIS A 61 0.50 -19.27 32.84
C HIS A 61 -0.10 -18.10 32.02
N VAL A 62 -0.68 -18.41 30.86
CA VAL A 62 -1.50 -17.48 30.06
C VAL A 62 -2.96 -17.48 30.56
N LEU A 63 -3.47 -18.66 30.89
CA LEU A 63 -4.84 -18.91 31.32
C LEU A 63 -5.12 -18.48 32.77
N TYR A 64 -4.16 -18.68 33.68
CA TYR A 64 -4.35 -18.37 35.10
C TYR A 64 -3.35 -17.29 35.54
N SER A 65 -3.86 -16.08 35.78
CA SER A 65 -3.08 -14.98 36.37
C SER A 65 -2.78 -15.23 37.86
N LYS A 66 -3.70 -15.92 38.56
CA LYS A 66 -3.52 -16.54 39.88
C LYS A 66 -4.37 -17.79 39.95
N TYR A 67 -3.80 -18.90 40.41
CA TYR A 67 -4.59 -20.09 40.75
C TYR A 67 -5.43 -19.83 42.00
N PRO A 68 -6.72 -20.21 42.04
CA PRO A 68 -7.50 -20.18 43.26
C PRO A 68 -6.83 -21.06 44.31
N SER A 69 -6.75 -20.57 45.55
CA SER A 69 -6.16 -21.35 46.64
C SER A 69 -7.10 -22.51 47.03
N THR A 70 -6.54 -23.56 47.62
CA THR A 70 -7.32 -24.71 48.11
C THR A 70 -8.45 -24.29 49.05
N GLN A 71 -8.23 -23.28 49.88
CA GLN A 71 -9.27 -22.73 50.76
C GLN A 71 -10.44 -22.08 50.01
N GLN A 72 -10.21 -21.50 48.84
CA GLN A 72 -11.25 -20.89 48.01
C GLN A 72 -12.06 -21.96 47.27
N ILE A 73 -11.40 -23.02 46.81
CA ILE A 73 -12.04 -24.16 46.15
C ILE A 73 -12.96 -24.90 47.14
N ASP A 74 -12.51 -25.08 48.39
CA ASP A 74 -13.29 -25.77 49.45
C ASP A 74 -14.53 -24.99 49.93
N THR A 75 -14.62 -23.69 49.63
CA THR A 75 -15.78 -22.84 50.01
C THR A 75 -16.95 -22.93 49.03
N VAL A 76 -16.75 -23.54 47.87
CA VAL A 76 -17.71 -23.57 46.77
C VAL A 76 -18.61 -24.80 46.90
N LYS A 77 -19.93 -24.61 46.77
CA LYS A 77 -20.94 -25.66 47.06
C LYS A 77 -21.71 -26.13 45.84
N SER A 78 -21.55 -25.47 44.68
CA SER A 78 -22.28 -25.80 43.47
C SER A 78 -21.35 -26.02 42.27
N GLN A 79 -21.78 -26.90 41.35
CA GLN A 79 -21.03 -27.22 40.14
C GLN A 79 -20.84 -25.99 39.24
N ALA A 80 -21.84 -25.11 39.15
CA ALA A 80 -21.76 -23.90 38.34
C ALA A 80 -20.71 -22.90 38.84
N GLU A 81 -20.53 -22.79 40.15
CA GLU A 81 -19.47 -21.98 40.77
C GLU A 81 -18.10 -22.64 40.62
N MET A 82 -18.04 -23.99 40.60
CA MET A 82 -16.81 -24.71 40.26
C MET A 82 -16.40 -24.48 38.80
N ASP A 83 -17.37 -24.52 37.88
CA ASP A 83 -17.13 -24.33 36.44
C ASP A 83 -16.72 -22.88 36.13
N ALA A 84 -17.13 -21.90 36.96
CA ALA A 84 -16.72 -20.51 36.85
C ALA A 84 -15.22 -20.27 37.17
N PHE A 85 -14.51 -21.23 37.78
CA PHE A 85 -13.05 -21.18 37.91
C PHE A 85 -12.30 -21.63 36.66
N ASN A 86 -12.98 -22.28 35.71
CA ASN A 86 -12.38 -22.63 34.43
C ASN A 86 -12.29 -21.39 33.55
N VAL A 87 -11.26 -21.31 32.72
CA VAL A 87 -11.14 -20.22 31.75
C VAL A 87 -12.26 -20.34 30.72
N ASN A 88 -12.84 -19.20 30.35
CA ASN A 88 -13.85 -19.14 29.32
C ASN A 88 -13.34 -19.82 28.03
N GLU A 89 -14.15 -20.72 27.47
CA GLU A 89 -13.80 -21.49 26.27
C GLU A 89 -13.44 -20.58 25.08
N GLN A 90 -14.02 -19.38 25.02
CA GLN A 90 -13.69 -18.37 24.00
C GLN A 90 -12.28 -17.80 24.16
N ASP A 91 -11.82 -17.60 25.40
CA ASP A 91 -10.48 -17.10 25.70
C ASP A 91 -9.43 -18.20 25.45
N LEU A 92 -9.75 -19.45 25.81
CA LEU A 92 -8.98 -20.64 25.47
C LEU A 92 -8.81 -20.79 23.96
N LEU A 93 -9.88 -20.62 23.20
CA LEU A 93 -9.87 -20.69 21.74
C LEU A 93 -9.07 -19.54 21.12
N ALA A 94 -9.21 -18.32 21.63
CA ALA A 94 -8.44 -17.16 21.18
C ALA A 94 -6.92 -17.31 21.45
N ILE A 95 -6.55 -17.96 22.55
CA ILE A 95 -5.15 -18.29 22.87
C ILE A 95 -4.64 -19.43 21.98
N ALA A 96 -5.43 -20.48 21.77
CA ALA A 96 -5.06 -21.66 20.98
C ALA A 96 -4.98 -21.38 19.48
N LEU A 97 -5.85 -20.52 18.95
CA LEU A 97 -5.82 -20.07 17.55
C LEU A 97 -4.79 -18.96 17.30
N GLY A 98 -4.17 -18.41 18.35
CA GLY A 98 -3.38 -17.18 18.26
C GLY A 98 -4.23 -15.95 17.94
N ALA A 99 -3.60 -14.77 17.88
CA ALA A 99 -4.31 -13.55 17.54
C ALA A 99 -5.01 -13.71 16.17
N PRO A 100 -6.32 -13.36 16.03
CA PRO A 100 -7.11 -13.60 14.83
C PRO A 100 -6.44 -13.18 13.52
N ALA A 101 -5.62 -12.14 13.57
CA ALA A 101 -5.00 -11.61 12.38
C ALA A 101 -3.59 -12.17 12.09
N ARG A 102 -3.00 -12.96 13.01
CA ARG A 102 -1.96 -13.94 12.66
C ARG A 102 -2.52 -15.04 11.77
N GLN A 103 -3.74 -15.52 12.03
CA GLN A 103 -4.40 -16.52 11.18
C GLN A 103 -4.68 -15.95 9.78
N VAL A 104 -5.10 -14.69 9.69
CA VAL A 104 -5.26 -13.99 8.39
C VAL A 104 -3.93 -13.93 7.64
N MET A 105 -2.84 -13.56 8.31
CA MET A 105 -1.50 -13.52 7.71
C MET A 105 -1.04 -14.89 7.21
N LEU A 106 -1.11 -15.92 8.06
CA LEU A 106 -0.72 -17.29 7.69
C LEU A 106 -1.54 -17.81 6.52
N ARG A 107 -2.85 -17.54 6.54
CA ARG A 107 -3.73 -17.94 5.44
C ARG A 107 -3.38 -17.21 4.16
N ALA A 108 -3.13 -15.90 4.22
CA ALA A 108 -2.76 -15.10 3.05
C ALA A 108 -1.44 -15.57 2.43
N GLU A 109 -0.43 -15.89 3.25
CA GLU A 109 0.85 -16.45 2.77
C GLU A 109 0.69 -17.85 2.17
N GLU A 110 -0.21 -18.68 2.72
CA GLU A 110 -0.48 -20.03 2.21
C GLU A 110 -1.17 -19.99 0.83
N ILE A 111 -2.20 -19.16 0.66
CA ILE A 111 -3.03 -19.11 -0.56
C ILE A 111 -2.54 -18.12 -1.60
N GLY A 112 -1.82 -17.07 -1.18
CA GLY A 112 -1.39 -15.97 -2.02
C GLY A 112 -0.64 -16.46 -3.26
N PRO A 113 0.48 -17.20 -3.12
CA PRO A 113 1.23 -17.72 -4.25
C PRO A 113 0.40 -18.64 -5.17
N GLN A 114 -0.52 -19.43 -4.63
CA GLN A 114 -1.35 -20.37 -5.40
C GLN A 114 -2.38 -19.65 -6.28
N THR A 115 -2.88 -18.52 -5.81
CA THR A 115 -3.92 -17.73 -6.48
C THR A 115 -3.37 -16.59 -7.32
N GLY A 116 -2.06 -16.32 -7.26
CA GLY A 116 -1.45 -15.12 -7.83
C GLY A 116 -1.76 -13.85 -7.02
N TRP A 117 -1.99 -14.01 -5.72
CA TRP A 117 -2.31 -12.96 -4.76
C TRP A 117 -3.60 -12.20 -5.08
N ARG A 118 -4.60 -12.82 -5.73
CA ARG A 118 -5.82 -12.14 -6.18
C ARG A 118 -6.57 -11.38 -5.07
N ASP A 119 -6.48 -11.86 -3.83
CA ASP A 119 -7.08 -11.22 -2.64
C ASP A 119 -6.25 -10.02 -2.09
N GLY A 120 -5.15 -9.68 -2.76
CA GLY A 120 -4.19 -8.67 -2.34
C GLY A 120 -2.93 -9.29 -1.74
N TYR A 121 -1.82 -8.56 -1.83
CA TYR A 121 -0.58 -8.95 -1.18
C TYR A 121 -0.69 -8.77 0.34
N LEU A 122 -0.32 -9.81 1.07
CA LEU A 122 -0.18 -9.76 2.51
C LEU A 122 0.82 -10.83 2.94
N SER A 123 2.01 -10.40 3.36
CA SER A 123 3.04 -11.30 3.90
C SER A 123 3.79 -10.65 5.05
N THR A 124 4.45 -11.47 5.83
CA THR A 124 5.31 -11.07 6.95
C THR A 124 6.52 -10.30 6.44
N GLU A 125 7.12 -10.75 5.32
CA GLU A 125 8.33 -10.15 4.76
C GLU A 125 8.06 -8.85 3.98
N HIS A 126 6.94 -8.77 3.24
CA HIS A 126 6.67 -7.65 2.34
C HIS A 126 5.46 -6.80 2.75
N GLY A 127 4.76 -7.13 3.83
CA GLY A 127 3.55 -6.42 4.25
C GLY A 127 2.49 -6.49 3.15
N PHE A 128 1.95 -5.33 2.75
CA PHE A 128 0.97 -5.22 1.67
C PHE A 128 1.59 -5.10 0.26
N CYS A 129 2.91 -5.30 0.14
CA CYS A 129 3.63 -5.13 -1.11
C CYS A 129 3.93 -6.47 -1.81
N PRO A 130 4.14 -6.45 -3.14
CA PRO A 130 4.55 -7.64 -3.87
C PRO A 130 5.96 -8.08 -3.45
N PRO A 131 6.24 -9.40 -3.48
CA PRO A 131 7.59 -9.93 -3.24
C PRO A 131 8.55 -9.56 -4.38
N ASP A 132 8.08 -9.59 -5.62
CA ASP A 132 8.81 -9.15 -6.81
C ASP A 132 8.00 -8.07 -7.54
N TYR A 133 8.56 -6.86 -7.59
CA TYR A 133 7.94 -5.71 -8.26
C TYR A 133 8.01 -5.79 -9.79
N ASP A 134 8.93 -6.58 -10.35
CA ASP A 134 9.17 -6.67 -11.79
C ASP A 134 8.48 -7.86 -12.45
N GLU A 135 8.05 -8.87 -11.68
CA GLU A 135 7.41 -10.08 -12.22
C GLU A 135 6.21 -9.74 -13.12
N ALA A 136 5.21 -9.06 -12.56
CA ALA A 136 3.98 -8.75 -13.27
C ALA A 136 4.20 -7.77 -14.42
N ALA A 137 5.04 -6.75 -14.20
CA ALA A 137 5.36 -5.77 -15.24
C ALA A 137 6.14 -6.40 -16.40
N GLY A 138 7.06 -7.31 -16.10
CA GLY A 138 7.80 -8.09 -17.08
C GLY A 138 6.89 -9.04 -17.87
N ALA A 139 5.95 -9.70 -17.21
CA ALA A 139 4.94 -10.53 -17.86
C ALA A 139 4.06 -9.71 -18.82
N LEU A 140 3.61 -8.53 -18.38
CA LEU A 140 2.83 -7.61 -19.23
C LEU A 140 3.64 -7.16 -20.45
N ALA A 141 4.90 -6.78 -20.26
CA ALA A 141 5.79 -6.34 -21.34
C ALA A 141 6.06 -7.43 -22.39
N ARG A 142 5.93 -8.72 -22.02
CA ARG A 142 6.05 -9.87 -22.95
C ARG A 142 4.72 -10.29 -23.59
N SER A 143 3.63 -9.62 -23.25
CA SER A 143 2.29 -9.88 -23.79
C SER A 143 1.86 -8.76 -24.75
N PRO A 144 0.77 -8.95 -25.52
CA PRO A 144 0.14 -7.87 -26.27
C PRO A 144 -0.22 -6.64 -25.40
N GLY A 145 -0.51 -6.85 -24.11
CA GLY A 145 -0.79 -5.78 -23.14
C GLY A 145 0.36 -4.79 -22.90
N ARG A 146 1.57 -5.05 -23.43
CA ARG A 146 2.71 -4.11 -23.45
C ARG A 146 2.32 -2.71 -23.92
N VAL A 147 1.34 -2.60 -24.81
CA VAL A 147 0.83 -1.30 -25.29
C VAL A 147 0.39 -0.39 -24.14
N TRP A 148 -0.20 -0.96 -23.08
CA TRP A 148 -0.66 -0.18 -21.93
C TRP A 148 0.50 0.33 -21.09
N SER A 149 1.51 -0.51 -20.81
CA SER A 149 2.71 -0.09 -20.09
C SER A 149 3.50 0.97 -20.86
N ASP A 150 3.64 0.81 -22.18
CA ASP A 150 4.29 1.80 -23.06
C ASP A 150 3.53 3.14 -23.09
N LEU A 151 2.21 3.10 -22.95
CA LEU A 151 1.40 4.30 -22.90
C LEU A 151 1.54 5.00 -21.55
N CYS A 152 1.58 4.25 -20.46
CA CYS A 152 1.87 4.77 -19.12
C CYS A 152 3.26 5.42 -19.05
N GLU A 153 4.31 4.80 -19.61
CA GLU A 153 5.67 5.36 -19.63
C GLU A 153 5.76 6.69 -20.40
N ARG A 154 4.93 6.86 -21.43
CA ARG A 154 4.88 8.10 -22.24
C ARG A 154 3.91 9.13 -21.70
N MET A 155 3.13 8.81 -20.65
CA MET A 155 2.03 9.64 -20.19
C MET A 155 2.46 11.05 -19.72
N PRO A 156 3.57 11.24 -18.98
CA PRO A 156 4.05 12.59 -18.63
C PRO A 156 4.31 13.46 -19.87
N GLY A 157 4.81 12.84 -20.94
CA GLY A 157 4.99 13.49 -22.24
C GLY A 157 3.67 13.83 -22.94
N CYS A 158 2.61 13.07 -22.70
CA CYS A 158 1.28 13.33 -23.26
C CYS A 158 0.56 14.43 -22.48
N VAL A 159 0.66 14.43 -21.15
CA VAL A 159 0.13 15.49 -20.26
C VAL A 159 0.76 16.83 -20.59
N SER A 160 2.10 16.91 -20.62
CA SER A 160 2.82 18.16 -20.96
C SER A 160 2.48 18.74 -22.35
N ARG A 161 1.93 17.92 -23.25
CA ARG A 161 1.53 18.34 -24.62
C ARG A 161 0.02 18.51 -24.78
N GLY A 162 -0.78 18.27 -23.75
CA GLY A 162 -2.24 18.28 -23.82
C GLY A 162 -2.79 17.24 -24.81
N ARG A 163 -2.16 16.06 -24.91
CA ARG A 163 -2.53 15.00 -25.88
C ARG A 163 -2.92 13.68 -25.22
N VAL A 164 -3.29 13.69 -23.96
CA VAL A 164 -3.64 12.47 -23.21
C VAL A 164 -4.79 11.74 -23.89
N ARG A 165 -5.88 12.46 -24.16
CA ARG A 165 -7.13 11.85 -24.65
C ARG A 165 -6.97 11.27 -26.06
N GLU A 166 -6.28 11.98 -26.95
CA GLU A 166 -5.94 11.51 -28.29
C GLU A 166 -5.04 10.28 -28.25
N SER A 167 -4.02 10.28 -27.39
CA SER A 167 -3.05 9.18 -27.29
C SER A 167 -3.71 7.90 -26.79
N ILE A 168 -4.64 8.00 -25.83
CA ILE A 168 -5.43 6.88 -25.33
C ILE A 168 -6.47 6.41 -26.36
N ALA A 169 -7.18 7.33 -27.01
CA ALA A 169 -8.18 7.00 -28.02
C ALA A 169 -7.57 6.33 -29.27
N ALA A 170 -6.32 6.66 -29.60
CA ALA A 170 -5.57 6.05 -30.69
C ALA A 170 -4.97 4.68 -30.36
N ALA A 171 -5.02 4.24 -29.10
CA ALA A 171 -4.50 2.94 -28.72
C ALA A 171 -5.33 1.80 -29.35
N PRO A 172 -4.69 0.70 -29.79
CA PRO A 172 -5.41 -0.47 -30.28
C PRO A 172 -6.28 -1.09 -29.18
N VAL A 173 -7.39 -1.70 -29.58
CA VAL A 173 -8.20 -2.52 -28.68
C VAL A 173 -7.53 -3.88 -28.55
N ILE A 174 -7.13 -4.21 -27.32
CA ILE A 174 -6.54 -5.50 -26.95
C ILE A 174 -7.45 -6.08 -25.86
N GLU A 175 -7.81 -7.34 -25.99
CA GLU A 175 -8.63 -8.02 -24.98
C GLU A 175 -7.80 -8.35 -23.74
N GLY A 176 -8.43 -8.24 -22.57
CA GLY A 176 -7.90 -8.65 -21.27
C GLY A 176 -8.24 -10.10 -20.91
N SER A 177 -8.58 -10.93 -21.89
CA SER A 177 -8.90 -12.36 -21.72
C SER A 177 -7.64 -13.19 -21.42
N GLU A 178 -7.85 -14.41 -20.93
CA GLU A 178 -6.78 -15.32 -20.48
C GLU A 178 -5.85 -15.76 -21.61
N ASP A 179 -6.36 -15.89 -22.83
CA ASP A 179 -5.60 -16.24 -24.02
C ASP A 179 -4.69 -15.11 -24.52
N VAL A 180 -5.00 -13.86 -24.18
CA VAL A 180 -4.24 -12.68 -24.62
C VAL A 180 -3.30 -12.18 -23.52
N ILE A 181 -3.80 -12.10 -22.29
CA ILE A 181 -3.04 -11.57 -21.14
C ILE A 181 -2.82 -12.70 -20.13
N PRO A 182 -1.58 -13.13 -19.89
CA PRO A 182 -1.30 -14.19 -18.94
C PRO A 182 -1.61 -13.74 -17.51
N ASP A 183 -1.98 -14.68 -16.64
CA ASP A 183 -2.34 -14.41 -15.25
C ASP A 183 -1.22 -13.68 -14.48
N GLN A 184 0.04 -13.99 -14.76
CA GLN A 184 1.19 -13.32 -14.15
C GLN A 184 1.22 -11.81 -14.45
N ALA A 185 0.63 -11.36 -15.56
CA ALA A 185 0.60 -9.95 -15.96
C ALA A 185 -0.55 -9.16 -15.34
N LEU A 186 -1.51 -9.82 -14.66
CA LEU A 186 -2.76 -9.17 -14.25
C LEU A 186 -2.57 -7.98 -13.31
N TRP A 187 -1.65 -8.09 -12.36
CA TRP A 187 -1.33 -6.99 -11.43
C TRP A 187 -0.78 -5.75 -12.15
N ALA A 188 0.10 -5.94 -13.12
CA ALA A 188 0.62 -4.83 -13.91
C ALA A 188 -0.46 -4.27 -14.86
N ALA A 189 -1.27 -5.15 -15.47
CA ALA A 189 -2.34 -4.75 -16.37
C ALA A 189 -3.39 -3.90 -15.65
N ILE A 190 -3.83 -4.31 -14.46
CA ILE A 190 -4.88 -3.60 -13.71
C ILE A 190 -4.41 -2.22 -13.26
N VAL A 191 -3.14 -2.11 -12.82
CA VAL A 191 -2.52 -0.84 -12.45
C VAL A 191 -2.42 0.09 -13.66
N ALA A 192 -1.86 -0.39 -14.78
CA ALA A 192 -1.70 0.40 -15.99
C ALA A 192 -3.06 0.90 -16.52
N LEU A 193 -4.02 -0.01 -16.69
CA LEU A 193 -5.35 0.31 -17.22
C LEU A 193 -6.14 1.25 -16.30
N GLY A 194 -6.07 1.04 -14.99
CA GLY A 194 -6.72 1.91 -14.02
C GLY A 194 -6.15 3.33 -14.05
N MET A 195 -4.82 3.47 -14.12
CA MET A 195 -4.17 4.77 -14.24
C MET A 195 -4.50 5.48 -15.55
N LEU A 196 -4.53 4.75 -16.68
CA LEU A 196 -4.94 5.29 -17.97
C LEU A 196 -6.39 5.78 -17.96
N CYS A 197 -7.31 5.04 -17.34
CA CYS A 197 -8.69 5.47 -17.17
C CYS A 197 -8.79 6.73 -16.30
N SER A 198 -8.03 6.77 -15.20
CA SER A 198 -8.00 7.89 -14.26
C SER A 198 -7.50 9.17 -14.94
N ILE A 199 -6.35 9.13 -15.61
CA ILE A 199 -5.78 10.32 -16.27
C ILE A 199 -6.65 10.79 -17.44
N TYR A 200 -7.30 9.87 -18.16
CA TYR A 200 -8.26 10.22 -19.21
C TYR A 200 -9.46 11.02 -18.66
N ARG A 201 -10.02 10.59 -17.52
CA ARG A 201 -11.11 11.33 -16.85
C ARG A 201 -10.63 12.65 -16.27
N PHE A 202 -9.42 12.66 -15.68
CA PHE A 202 -8.81 13.87 -15.13
C PHE A 202 -8.69 14.95 -16.20
N GLU A 203 -8.10 14.63 -17.35
CA GLU A 203 -7.92 15.56 -18.47
C GLU A 203 -9.24 15.97 -19.14
N GLN A 204 -10.26 15.11 -19.11
CA GLN A 204 -11.60 15.51 -19.57
C GLN A 204 -12.22 16.60 -18.68
N LYS A 205 -11.91 16.59 -17.38
CA LYS A 205 -12.46 17.52 -16.40
C LYS A 205 -11.59 18.77 -16.25
N TYR A 206 -10.27 18.61 -16.35
CA TYR A 206 -9.25 19.62 -16.11
C TYR A 206 -8.38 19.76 -17.38
N ASP A 207 -8.91 20.41 -18.41
CA ASP A 207 -8.26 20.56 -19.72
C ASP A 207 -7.31 21.77 -19.80
N GLY A 208 -6.99 22.38 -18.65
CA GLY A 208 -6.13 23.56 -18.55
C GLY A 208 -6.83 24.90 -18.83
N HIS A 209 -8.16 24.91 -19.07
CA HIS A 209 -8.94 26.16 -19.15
C HIS A 209 -9.48 26.66 -17.81
N ASP A 210 -9.32 25.88 -16.72
CA ASP A 210 -9.75 26.28 -15.38
C ASP A 210 -8.97 27.51 -14.90
N GLY A 211 -9.64 28.66 -14.84
CA GLY A 211 -9.10 29.93 -14.32
C GLY A 211 -8.77 30.99 -15.39
N VAL A 212 -8.86 30.65 -16.68
CA VAL A 212 -8.83 31.64 -17.76
C VAL A 212 -10.29 31.99 -18.07
N ASN A 213 -10.67 33.28 -18.09
CA ASN A 213 -11.97 33.72 -18.63
C ASN A 213 -12.03 33.37 -20.13
N ALA A 214 -12.28 32.11 -20.44
CA ALA A 214 -12.32 31.58 -21.78
C ALA A 214 -13.76 31.65 -22.27
N THR A 215 -14.10 32.79 -22.88
CA THR A 215 -15.28 32.98 -23.76
C THR A 215 -15.13 32.19 -25.07
N THR A 216 -14.59 30.97 -25.00
CA THR A 216 -14.41 30.07 -26.12
C THR A 216 -15.05 28.77 -25.74
N ASN A 217 -16.19 28.46 -26.38
CA ASN A 217 -16.77 27.13 -26.38
C ASN A 217 -15.62 26.13 -26.58
N PRO A 218 -15.36 25.21 -25.63
CA PRO A 218 -14.35 24.19 -25.83
C PRO A 218 -14.80 23.44 -27.07
N THR A 219 -14.06 23.59 -28.17
CA THR A 219 -14.25 22.77 -29.36
C THR A 219 -14.15 21.35 -28.88
N LYS A 220 -15.29 20.69 -28.64
CA LYS A 220 -15.36 19.32 -28.14
C LYS A 220 -14.45 18.50 -29.02
N LEU A 221 -13.29 18.12 -28.51
CA LEU A 221 -12.34 17.26 -29.19
C LEU A 221 -13.12 16.01 -29.64
N LYS A 222 -13.40 15.92 -30.93
CA LYS A 222 -14.14 14.78 -31.49
C LYS A 222 -13.14 13.65 -31.69
N LEU A 223 -13.00 12.83 -30.66
CA LEU A 223 -12.25 11.58 -30.73
C LEU A 223 -13.04 10.59 -31.58
N ASN A 224 -12.43 10.08 -32.65
CA ASN A 224 -13.02 9.04 -33.48
C ASN A 224 -12.61 7.66 -32.95
N CYS A 225 -13.20 7.26 -31.82
CA CYS A 225 -12.97 5.95 -31.21
C CYS A 225 -14.28 5.34 -30.70
N LYS A 226 -14.33 4.01 -30.61
CA LYS A 226 -15.42 3.31 -29.93
C LYS A 226 -15.32 3.57 -28.43
N MET A 227 -16.45 3.75 -27.77
CA MET A 227 -16.54 3.96 -26.32
C MET A 227 -16.94 2.68 -25.60
N GLY A 228 -16.55 2.55 -24.33
CA GLY A 228 -16.85 1.42 -23.44
C GLY A 228 -18.16 1.55 -22.66
N ASP A 229 -19.07 2.44 -23.06
CA ASP A 229 -20.25 2.83 -22.28
C ASP A 229 -21.17 1.68 -21.89
N TYR A 230 -21.14 0.57 -22.64
CA TYR A 230 -21.96 -0.62 -22.39
C TYR A 230 -21.36 -1.59 -21.34
N LEU A 231 -20.14 -1.34 -20.86
CA LEU A 231 -19.41 -2.24 -19.94
C LEU A 231 -19.70 -1.98 -18.46
N GLY A 232 -20.42 -0.90 -18.15
CA GLY A 232 -20.78 -0.50 -16.79
C GLY A 232 -20.61 1.00 -16.55
N GLU A 233 -21.21 1.50 -15.47
CA GLU A 233 -21.23 2.92 -15.11
C GLU A 233 -19.82 3.51 -14.97
N GLU A 234 -18.91 2.77 -14.34
CA GLU A 234 -17.51 3.16 -14.12
C GLU A 234 -16.72 3.44 -15.41
N LEU A 235 -17.20 2.92 -16.56
CA LEU A 235 -16.51 2.99 -17.85
C LEU A 235 -17.23 3.87 -18.87
N VAL A 236 -18.32 4.54 -18.48
CA VAL A 236 -19.02 5.50 -19.34
C VAL A 236 -18.10 6.67 -19.66
N GLY A 237 -17.98 6.99 -20.95
CA GLY A 237 -17.11 8.03 -21.49
C GLY A 237 -15.64 7.61 -21.64
N ILE A 238 -15.29 6.35 -21.40
CA ILE A 238 -13.92 5.83 -21.56
C ILE A 238 -13.76 5.12 -22.92
N PRO A 239 -12.66 5.35 -23.67
CA PRO A 239 -12.41 4.65 -24.93
C PRO A 239 -12.33 3.14 -24.75
N LEU A 240 -12.91 2.40 -25.71
CA LEU A 240 -12.98 0.94 -25.68
C LEU A 240 -11.59 0.29 -25.61
N SER A 241 -10.56 0.96 -26.14
CA SER A 241 -9.16 0.52 -26.13
C SER A 241 -8.60 0.27 -24.73
N ILE A 242 -9.11 0.97 -23.71
CA ILE A 242 -8.75 0.77 -22.31
C ILE A 242 -9.92 0.28 -21.45
N ALA A 243 -11.17 0.61 -21.81
CA ALA A 243 -12.34 0.19 -21.04
C ALA A 243 -12.58 -1.33 -21.07
N LEU A 244 -12.52 -1.94 -22.26
CA LEU A 244 -12.76 -3.38 -22.43
C LEU A 244 -11.74 -4.23 -21.66
N PRO A 245 -10.42 -4.07 -21.86
CA PRO A 245 -9.45 -4.85 -21.11
C PRO A 245 -9.52 -4.56 -19.62
N TYR A 246 -9.83 -3.32 -19.20
CA TYR A 246 -9.92 -3.00 -17.78
C TYR A 246 -11.07 -3.72 -17.09
N PHE A 247 -12.24 -3.80 -17.76
CA PHE A 247 -13.37 -4.60 -17.31
C PHE A 247 -13.01 -6.09 -17.18
N GLN A 248 -12.40 -6.66 -18.22
CA GLN A 248 -12.05 -8.09 -18.27
C GLN A 248 -11.00 -8.45 -17.21
N VAL A 249 -9.91 -7.67 -17.11
CA VAL A 249 -8.84 -7.86 -16.13
C VAL A 249 -9.37 -7.68 -14.70
N SER A 250 -10.22 -6.68 -14.45
CA SER A 250 -10.82 -6.46 -13.13
C SER A 250 -11.62 -7.68 -12.66
N ARG A 251 -12.43 -8.29 -13.55
CA ARG A 251 -13.17 -9.51 -13.24
C ARG A 251 -12.26 -10.71 -12.99
N ARG A 252 -11.18 -10.86 -13.76
CA ARG A 252 -10.19 -11.93 -13.56
C ARG A 252 -9.46 -11.79 -12.22
N MET A 253 -9.20 -10.55 -11.81
CA MET A 253 -8.67 -10.20 -10.50
C MET A 253 -9.70 -10.31 -9.35
N GLY A 254 -10.93 -10.76 -9.62
CA GLY A 254 -11.97 -10.90 -8.60
C GLY A 254 -12.58 -9.56 -8.13
N ARG A 255 -12.29 -8.44 -8.81
CA ARG A 255 -12.89 -7.14 -8.48
C ARG A 255 -14.31 -7.06 -9.04
N THR A 256 -15.25 -6.65 -8.19
CA THR A 256 -16.65 -6.45 -8.59
C THR A 256 -16.82 -5.35 -9.64
N LEU A 257 -16.04 -4.28 -9.51
CA LEU A 257 -16.07 -3.11 -10.39
C LEU A 257 -14.66 -2.72 -10.82
N PRO A 258 -14.46 -2.21 -12.05
CA PRO A 258 -13.18 -1.68 -12.51
C PRO A 258 -12.91 -0.33 -11.85
N HIS A 259 -12.15 -0.32 -10.76
CA HIS A 259 -11.78 0.89 -10.01
C HIS A 259 -10.30 0.89 -9.67
N LEU A 260 -9.68 2.06 -9.81
CA LEU A 260 -8.28 2.27 -9.48
C LEU A 260 -8.18 2.49 -7.98
N THR A 261 -7.51 1.59 -7.27
CA THR A 261 -7.28 1.74 -5.84
C THR A 261 -6.06 2.63 -5.58
N PHE A 262 -5.91 3.05 -4.33
CA PHE A 262 -4.74 3.83 -3.94
C PHE A 262 -3.45 2.98 -3.92
N VAL A 263 -3.55 1.71 -3.52
CA VAL A 263 -2.42 0.77 -3.52
C VAL A 263 -1.97 0.42 -4.94
N ASP A 264 -2.89 0.42 -5.92
CA ASP A 264 -2.53 0.27 -7.34
C ASP A 264 -1.59 1.38 -7.80
N GLN A 265 -1.85 2.63 -7.40
CA GLN A 265 -1.05 3.81 -7.81
C GLN A 265 0.28 3.92 -7.06
N SER A 266 0.36 3.35 -5.86
CA SER A 266 1.50 3.45 -4.95
C SER A 266 2.22 2.11 -4.84
N SER A 267 1.81 1.27 -3.89
CA SER A 267 2.47 0.01 -3.52
C SER A 267 2.67 -0.97 -4.68
N TYR A 268 1.81 -0.98 -5.70
CA TYR A 268 1.94 -1.89 -6.86
C TYR A 268 2.61 -1.23 -8.07
N ASN A 269 2.92 0.06 -7.98
CA ASN A 269 3.47 0.88 -9.07
C ASN A 269 4.94 1.25 -8.81
N LEU A 270 5.75 0.34 -8.28
CA LEU A 270 7.16 0.60 -7.99
C LEU A 270 8.12 -0.26 -8.82
N LYS A 271 9.37 0.20 -8.87
CA LYS A 271 10.58 -0.52 -9.27
C LYS A 271 11.59 -0.45 -8.12
N ILE A 272 12.34 -1.52 -7.90
CA ILE A 272 13.51 -1.50 -7.03
C ILE A 272 14.73 -1.13 -7.87
N LYS A 273 15.52 -0.14 -7.44
CA LYS A 273 16.73 0.29 -8.15
C LYS A 273 17.86 -0.72 -8.01
N ASP A 274 18.11 -1.14 -6.77
CA ASP A 274 19.14 -2.12 -6.42
C ASP A 274 18.56 -3.17 -5.47
N SER A 275 18.29 -4.36 -6.01
CA SER A 275 17.79 -5.50 -5.23
C SER A 275 18.83 -6.12 -4.30
N THR A 276 20.12 -5.84 -4.52
CA THR A 276 21.21 -6.33 -3.66
C THR A 276 21.43 -5.45 -2.42
N SER A 277 20.90 -4.23 -2.44
CA SER A 277 21.05 -3.29 -1.33
C SER A 277 20.13 -3.66 -0.15
N SER A 278 20.72 -4.17 0.92
CA SER A 278 20.00 -4.61 2.13
C SER A 278 19.95 -3.61 3.29
N TYR A 279 20.70 -2.50 3.26
CA TYR A 279 20.75 -1.53 4.37
C TYR A 279 20.03 -0.21 4.06
N PRO A 280 19.21 0.35 4.99
CA PRO A 280 18.62 -0.32 6.16
C PRO A 280 17.61 -1.42 5.77
N TYR A 281 17.12 -1.40 4.52
CA TYR A 281 16.27 -2.41 3.91
C TYR A 281 16.10 -2.16 2.40
N VAL A 282 15.56 -3.15 1.66
CA VAL A 282 15.51 -3.13 0.19
C VAL A 282 14.54 -2.07 -0.35
N ALA A 283 13.28 -2.06 0.05
CA ALA A 283 12.24 -1.19 -0.51
C ALA A 283 12.14 0.20 0.18
N ARG A 284 13.27 0.82 0.49
CA ARG A 284 13.35 2.18 1.08
C ARG A 284 13.15 3.28 0.06
N PHE A 285 12.72 4.45 0.50
CA PHE A 285 12.42 5.60 -0.35
C PHE A 285 13.50 5.88 -1.41
N ASP A 286 14.77 5.86 -1.04
CA ASP A 286 15.87 6.18 -1.96
C ASP A 286 16.17 5.06 -2.97
N ASN A 287 15.76 3.82 -2.66
CA ASN A 287 16.00 2.63 -3.47
C ASN A 287 14.78 2.16 -4.27
N ILE A 288 13.66 2.89 -4.18
CA ILE A 288 12.49 2.67 -5.01
C ILE A 288 12.29 3.79 -6.03
N GLU A 289 11.70 3.45 -7.16
CA GLU A 289 11.24 4.38 -8.18
C GLU A 289 9.77 4.12 -8.49
N LEU A 290 9.04 5.17 -8.86
CA LEU A 290 7.69 5.02 -9.37
C LEU A 290 7.77 4.45 -10.79
N ARG A 291 7.11 3.32 -11.03
CA ARG A 291 7.16 2.61 -12.32
C ARG A 291 6.50 3.43 -13.42
N TRP A 292 5.32 3.96 -13.16
CA TRP A 292 4.54 4.76 -14.11
C TRP A 292 4.02 6.04 -13.43
N PRO A 293 4.78 7.16 -13.49
CA PRO A 293 4.25 8.47 -13.14
C PRO A 293 3.28 8.96 -14.22
N MET A 294 2.10 9.45 -13.86
CA MET A 294 1.15 10.02 -14.82
C MET A 294 1.52 11.45 -15.19
N PHE A 295 1.95 12.25 -14.21
CA PHE A 295 2.33 13.65 -14.41
C PHE A 295 3.84 13.82 -14.60
N GLY A 296 4.65 12.96 -13.98
CA GLY A 296 6.11 13.06 -14.00
C GLY A 296 6.65 14.13 -13.04
N GLU A 297 5.79 14.68 -12.20
CA GLU A 297 6.13 15.72 -11.25
C GLU A 297 6.83 15.14 -10.02
N ARG A 298 7.82 15.86 -9.50
CA ARG A 298 8.57 15.41 -8.31
C ARG A 298 7.67 15.20 -7.10
N ALA A 299 6.60 15.98 -6.99
CA ALA A 299 5.62 15.87 -5.92
C ALA A 299 4.81 14.57 -6.01
N GLU A 300 4.32 14.19 -7.21
CA GLU A 300 3.64 12.92 -7.45
C GLU A 300 4.54 11.74 -7.06
N VAL A 301 5.77 11.75 -7.59
CA VAL A 301 6.74 10.68 -7.36
C VAL A 301 7.06 10.56 -5.86
N ALA A 302 7.33 11.67 -5.18
CA ALA A 302 7.63 11.64 -3.75
C ALA A 302 6.43 11.16 -2.91
N PHE A 303 5.23 11.62 -3.23
CA PHE A 303 4.02 11.25 -2.50
C PHE A 303 3.72 9.75 -2.62
N LEU A 304 3.69 9.22 -3.85
CA LEU A 304 3.35 7.81 -4.08
C LEU A 304 4.43 6.85 -3.56
N LYS A 305 5.71 7.23 -3.65
CA LYS A 305 6.80 6.48 -3.02
C LYS A 305 6.67 6.47 -1.49
N GLY A 306 6.35 7.61 -0.89
CA GLY A 306 6.20 7.72 0.56
C GLY A 306 5.05 6.86 1.09
N VAL A 307 3.93 6.81 0.37
CA VAL A 307 2.81 5.89 0.67
C VAL A 307 3.25 4.44 0.58
N ALA A 308 3.98 4.08 -0.47
CA ALA A 308 4.39 2.70 -0.65
C ALA A 308 5.39 2.23 0.43
N GLU A 309 6.31 3.10 0.84
CA GLU A 309 7.23 2.83 1.95
C GLU A 309 6.48 2.59 3.27
N THR A 310 5.39 3.33 3.54
CA THR A 310 4.58 3.11 4.74
C THR A 310 3.68 1.87 4.68
N SER A 311 3.38 1.36 3.48
CA SER A 311 2.65 0.09 3.30
C SER A 311 3.52 -1.16 3.40
N GLY A 312 4.85 -0.98 3.36
CA GLY A 312 5.83 -2.06 3.48
C GLY A 312 5.97 -2.60 4.90
N PRO A 313 6.82 -3.63 5.09
CA PRO A 313 6.97 -4.38 6.35
C PRO A 313 7.49 -3.52 7.53
N TYR A 314 7.91 -2.28 7.29
CA TYR A 314 8.55 -1.40 8.26
C TYR A 314 7.60 -0.80 9.28
N TYR A 315 6.30 -0.95 9.05
CA TYR A 315 5.35 -0.85 10.13
C TYR A 315 5.15 -2.25 10.71
N PRO A 316 5.53 -2.50 11.97
CA PRO A 316 4.98 -3.62 12.70
C PRO A 316 3.49 -3.43 12.94
N LEU A 317 2.75 -2.59 12.19
CA LEU A 317 1.30 -2.39 12.31
C LEU A 317 0.53 -3.71 12.20
N PRO A 318 0.82 -4.62 11.25
CA PRO A 318 0.23 -5.94 11.27
C PRO A 318 0.59 -6.63 12.60
N GLN A 319 1.87 -6.82 12.90
CA GLN A 319 2.32 -7.53 14.12
C GLN A 319 1.85 -6.89 15.46
N LEU A 320 1.64 -5.58 15.52
CA LEU A 320 1.19 -4.79 16.68
C LEU A 320 -0.33 -4.80 16.82
N LEU A 321 -1.08 -4.80 15.72
CA LEU A 321 -2.52 -5.16 15.74
C LEU A 321 -2.70 -6.63 16.16
N PHE A 322 -1.68 -7.46 15.96
CA PHE A 322 -1.71 -8.91 16.23
C PHE A 322 -1.11 -9.29 17.59
N ALA A 323 -0.68 -8.31 18.40
CA ALA A 323 -0.42 -8.55 19.80
C ALA A 323 -1.77 -8.54 20.55
N PRO A 324 -2.11 -9.57 21.35
CA PRO A 324 -3.27 -9.48 22.21
C PRO A 324 -3.08 -8.27 23.14
N PHE A 325 -3.98 -7.29 23.04
CA PHE A 325 -4.10 -6.20 23.99
C PHE A 325 -4.52 -6.77 25.35
N LEU A 326 -3.58 -7.40 26.07
CA LEU A 326 -3.70 -7.59 27.50
C LEU A 326 -3.47 -6.23 28.14
N LYS A 327 -4.58 -5.49 28.33
CA LYS A 327 -4.63 -4.39 29.28
C LYS A 327 -4.14 -4.91 30.63
N SER A 328 -2.88 -4.65 30.97
CA SER A 328 -2.46 -4.56 32.35
C SER A 328 -3.14 -3.34 32.94
N GLY A 329 -4.26 -3.57 33.63
CA GLY A 329 -4.87 -2.59 34.51
C GLY A 329 -3.90 -2.23 35.61
N CYS A 330 -3.68 -0.93 35.79
CA CYS A 330 -3.38 -0.36 37.11
C CYS A 330 -4.61 -0.51 38.00
#